data_AF-A0A327L3Y2-F1
#
_entry.id   AF-A0A327L3Y2-F1
#
_cell.length_a   1.000
_cell.length_b   1.000
_cell.length_c   1.000
_cell.angle_alpha   90.00
_cell.angle_beta   90.00
_cell.angle_gamma   90.00
#
_symmetry.space_group_name_H-M   'P 1'
#
loop_
_entity.id
_entity.type
_entity.pdbx_description
1 polymer ?
#
loop_
_entity_poly.entity_id
_entity_poly.type
_entity_poly.pdbx_seq_one_letter_code
_entity_poly.pdbx_strand_id
1 'polypeptide(L)'
;MLPPGFQWACVEVFGHRRHFGRCTEEERFGAKMLRVDVPKPASDGPSAVAWTTHYYGGGALFSYTLPDEETVMSRNRPYVSPYPRRIAPPELPASEDDNGDEVLESVDHAGVDDDRPF
;
A
#
# COMPACT_ATOMS: atom_id res chain seq x y z
N MET A 1 3.05 0.63 -24.82
CA MET A 1 3.09 -0.80 -25.22
C MET A 1 3.60 -1.63 -24.05
N LEU A 2 3.04 -2.81 -23.84
CA LEU A 2 3.50 -3.75 -22.81
C LEU A 2 4.85 -4.36 -23.17
N PRO A 3 5.70 -4.69 -22.17
CA PRO A 3 6.88 -5.52 -22.42
C PRO A 3 6.47 -6.92 -22.94
N PRO A 4 7.35 -7.62 -23.67
CA PRO A 4 7.07 -8.98 -24.14
C PRO A 4 6.69 -9.93 -23.01
N GLY A 5 5.66 -10.75 -23.23
CA GLY A 5 5.16 -11.71 -22.23
C GLY A 5 4.26 -11.11 -21.15
N PHE A 6 4.09 -9.78 -21.11
CA PHE A 6 3.14 -9.14 -20.21
C PHE A 6 1.75 -9.04 -20.81
N GLN A 7 0.75 -9.13 -19.94
CA GLN A 7 -0.65 -8.85 -20.26
C GLN A 7 -1.29 -7.97 -19.17
N TRP A 8 -2.29 -7.18 -19.55
CA TRP A 8 -3.09 -6.45 -18.58
C TRP A 8 -3.97 -7.42 -17.80
N ALA A 9 -4.04 -7.23 -16.49
CA ALA A 9 -4.80 -8.11 -15.61
C ALA A 9 -5.42 -7.34 -14.43
N CYS A 10 -6.59 -7.83 -14.03
CA CYS A 10 -7.14 -7.64 -12.70
C CYS A 10 -6.96 -8.96 -11.93
N VAL A 11 -6.15 -8.93 -10.88
CA VAL A 11 -5.79 -10.10 -10.09
C VAL A 11 -6.44 -9.98 -8.72
N GLU A 12 -7.25 -10.95 -8.35
CA GLU A 12 -7.81 -11.07 -7.01
C GLU A 12 -7.04 -12.11 -6.21
N VAL A 13 -6.52 -11.70 -5.06
CA VAL A 13 -5.68 -12.50 -4.19
C VAL A 13 -6.45 -12.82 -2.93
N PHE A 14 -6.60 -14.12 -2.62
CA PHE A 14 -7.36 -14.65 -1.49
C PHE A 14 -8.78 -14.06 -1.32
N GLY A 15 -9.40 -13.56 -2.40
CA GLY A 15 -10.76 -13.00 -2.38
C GLY A 15 -10.94 -11.65 -1.66
N HIS A 16 -9.87 -10.98 -1.24
CA HIS A 16 -9.98 -9.73 -0.46
C HIS A 16 -9.03 -8.62 -0.92
N ARG A 17 -7.97 -8.95 -1.67
CA ARG A 17 -7.07 -7.96 -2.27
C ARG A 17 -7.22 -8.01 -3.77
N ARG A 18 -7.33 -6.85 -4.40
CA ARG A 18 -7.44 -6.75 -5.85
C ARG A 18 -6.37 -5.81 -6.40
N HIS A 19 -5.65 -6.29 -7.38
CA HIS A 19 -4.61 -5.55 -8.09
C HIS A 19 -5.00 -5.35 -9.54
N PHE A 20 -4.83 -4.15 -10.05
CA PHE A 20 -4.96 -3.86 -11.48
C PHE A 20 -3.57 -3.50 -11.98
N GLY A 21 -3.05 -4.23 -12.96
CA GLY A 21 -1.68 -4.03 -13.39
C GLY A 21 -1.31 -4.84 -14.63
N ARG A 22 -0.03 -4.79 -15.00
CA ARG A 22 0.52 -5.69 -16.01
C ARG A 22 1.12 -6.91 -15.32
N CYS A 23 0.91 -8.08 -15.89
CA CYS A 23 1.28 -9.35 -15.27
C CYS A 23 2.05 -10.25 -16.22
N THR A 24 2.91 -11.09 -15.66
CA THR A 24 3.61 -12.16 -16.35
C THR A 24 3.91 -13.30 -15.37
N GLU A 25 4.20 -14.48 -15.88
CA GLU A 25 4.73 -15.58 -15.07
C GLU A 25 6.26 -15.47 -14.97
N GLU A 26 6.80 -15.65 -13.77
CA GLU A 26 8.25 -15.73 -13.52
C GLU A 26 8.56 -16.90 -12.60
N GLU A 27 9.72 -17.53 -12.77
CA GLU A 27 10.24 -18.48 -11.79
C GLU A 27 11.02 -17.73 -10.70
N ARG A 28 10.63 -17.91 -9.43
CA ARG A 28 11.32 -17.32 -8.27
C ARG A 28 11.26 -18.26 -7.08
N PHE A 29 12.35 -18.30 -6.32
CA PHE A 29 12.45 -19.11 -5.10
C PHE A 29 12.15 -20.61 -5.33
N GLY A 30 12.48 -21.12 -6.52
CA GLY A 30 12.19 -22.51 -6.91
C GLY A 30 10.72 -22.81 -7.21
N ALA A 31 9.88 -21.79 -7.37
CA ALA A 31 8.46 -21.93 -7.68
C ALA A 31 8.05 -21.03 -8.85
N LYS A 32 7.00 -21.44 -9.56
CA LYS A 32 6.36 -20.61 -10.57
C LYS A 32 5.45 -19.59 -9.89
N MET A 33 5.68 -18.31 -10.17
CA MET A 33 5.04 -17.18 -9.52
C MET A 33 4.36 -16.28 -10.55
N LEU A 34 3.21 -15.72 -10.19
CA LEU A 34 2.62 -14.59 -10.89
C LEU A 34 3.31 -13.31 -10.41
N ARG A 35 3.92 -12.57 -11.34
CA ARG A 35 4.35 -11.20 -11.12
C ARG A 35 3.22 -10.24 -11.50
N VAL A 36 2.93 -9.28 -10.63
CA VAL A 36 1.95 -8.21 -10.86
C VAL A 36 2.64 -6.86 -10.67
N ASP A 37 2.82 -6.09 -11.74
CA ASP A 37 3.30 -4.71 -11.67
C ASP A 37 2.07 -3.77 -11.65
N VAL A 38 1.82 -3.17 -10.49
CA VAL A 38 0.74 -2.20 -10.27
C VAL A 38 1.25 -0.79 -10.56
N PRO A 39 0.60 -0.03 -11.47
CA PRO A 39 1.01 1.33 -11.78
C PRO A 39 0.70 2.27 -10.60
N LYS A 40 1.62 3.19 -10.35
CA LYS A 40 1.47 4.30 -9.42
C LYS A 40 1.76 5.61 -10.15
N PRO A 41 1.09 6.71 -9.79
CA PRO A 41 1.49 8.03 -10.26
C PRO A 41 2.93 8.30 -9.81
N ALA A 42 3.82 8.65 -10.73
CA ALA A 42 5.18 9.04 -10.38
C ALA A 42 5.23 10.50 -9.90
N SER A 43 6.25 10.83 -9.11
CA SER A 43 6.55 12.20 -8.68
C SER A 43 6.98 13.11 -9.84
N ASP A 44 7.49 12.53 -10.92
CA ASP A 44 8.26 13.24 -11.94
C ASP A 44 7.39 13.83 -13.06
N GLY A 45 6.08 13.96 -12.81
CA GLY A 45 5.11 14.59 -13.71
C GLY A 45 3.92 13.71 -14.10
N PRO A 46 2.88 14.29 -14.72
CA PRO A 46 1.59 13.64 -14.96
C PRO A 46 1.63 12.43 -15.90
N SER A 47 2.72 12.24 -16.66
CA SER A 47 2.88 11.16 -17.63
C SER A 47 3.83 10.05 -17.18
N ALA A 48 4.53 10.23 -16.07
CA ALA A 48 5.46 9.22 -15.55
C ALA A 48 4.70 8.22 -14.66
N VAL A 49 4.89 6.92 -14.92
CA VAL A 49 4.27 5.82 -14.17
C VAL A 49 5.34 5.04 -13.45
N ALA A 50 5.32 5.09 -12.12
CA ALA A 50 6.10 4.21 -11.27
C ALA A 50 5.37 2.86 -11.14
N TRP A 51 6.11 1.78 -10.83
CA TRP A 51 5.53 0.44 -10.70
C TRP A 51 5.83 -0.13 -9.32
N THR A 52 4.83 -0.73 -8.70
CA THR A 52 5.01 -1.59 -7.52
C THR A 52 4.78 -3.03 -7.92
N THR A 53 5.79 -3.86 -7.71
CA THR A 53 5.75 -5.26 -8.10
C THR A 53 5.35 -6.14 -6.92
N HIS A 54 4.39 -7.03 -7.14
CA HIS A 54 3.99 -8.09 -6.22
C HIS A 54 4.23 -9.46 -6.85
N TYR A 55 4.56 -10.46 -6.03
CA TYR A 55 4.64 -11.86 -6.45
C TYR A 55 3.62 -12.70 -5.67
N TYR A 56 2.91 -13.56 -6.38
CA TYR A 56 1.94 -14.49 -5.79
C TYR A 56 2.16 -15.90 -6.36
N GLY A 57 2.15 -16.91 -5.50
CA GLY A 57 2.05 -18.29 -5.96
C GLY A 57 0.66 -18.59 -6.51
N GLY A 58 0.53 -19.59 -7.39
CA GLY A 58 -0.74 -19.92 -8.04
C GLY A 58 -1.90 -20.18 -7.06
N GLY A 59 -1.62 -20.81 -5.91
CA GLY A 59 -2.64 -21.08 -4.88
C GLY A 59 -3.19 -19.84 -4.15
N ALA A 60 -2.59 -18.66 -4.33
CA ALA A 60 -3.09 -17.41 -3.76
C ALA A 60 -4.10 -16.70 -4.68
N LEU A 61 -4.21 -17.13 -5.95
CA LEU A 61 -5.08 -16.51 -6.93
C LEU A 61 -6.53 -16.96 -6.70
N PHE A 62 -7.42 -16.01 -6.47
CA PHE A 62 -8.85 -16.24 -6.42
C PHE A 62 -9.49 -16.05 -7.80
N SER A 63 -9.12 -14.98 -8.51
CA SER A 63 -9.57 -14.74 -9.88
C SER A 63 -8.52 -13.98 -10.68
N TYR A 64 -8.55 -14.15 -12.01
CA TYR A 64 -7.66 -13.49 -12.96
C TYR A 64 -8.46 -13.05 -14.18
N THR A 65 -8.69 -11.75 -14.33
CA THR A 65 -9.46 -11.17 -15.44
C THR A 65 -8.55 -10.36 -16.35
N LEU A 66 -8.84 -10.32 -17.66
CA LEU A 66 -8.07 -9.60 -18.69
C LEU A 66 -8.77 -8.28 -19.09
N PRO A 67 -8.53 -7.16 -18.39
CA PRO A 67 -9.00 -5.84 -18.78
C PRO A 67 -8.12 -5.22 -19.87
N ASP A 68 -8.54 -4.06 -20.39
CA ASP A 68 -7.71 -3.18 -21.20
C ASP A 68 -6.81 -2.26 -20.36
N GLU A 69 -5.87 -1.57 -21.03
CA GLU A 69 -4.96 -0.61 -20.40
C GLU A 69 -5.72 0.53 -19.71
N GLU A 70 -6.76 1.04 -20.35
CA GLU A 70 -7.54 2.17 -19.84
C GLU A 70 -8.19 1.84 -18.49
N THR A 71 -8.80 0.66 -18.37
CA THR A 71 -9.41 0.18 -17.13
C THR A 71 -8.36 0.05 -16.03
N VAL A 72 -7.19 -0.51 -16.34
CA VAL A 72 -6.10 -0.67 -15.36
C VAL A 72 -5.63 0.70 -14.85
N MET A 73 -5.37 1.65 -15.75
CA MET A 73 -4.92 2.99 -15.35
C MET A 73 -5.99 3.73 -14.56
N SER A 74 -7.26 3.65 -14.99
CA SER A 74 -8.39 4.30 -14.33
C SER A 74 -8.58 3.80 -12.90
N ARG A 75 -8.47 2.48 -12.67
CA ARG A 75 -8.66 1.86 -11.35
C ARG A 75 -7.52 2.13 -10.36
N ASN A 76 -6.33 2.49 -10.84
CA ASN A 76 -5.20 2.85 -9.99
C ASN A 76 -5.06 4.37 -9.76
N ARG A 77 -5.99 5.19 -10.27
CA ARG A 77 -5.97 6.63 -10.00
C ARG A 77 -6.13 6.88 -8.50
N PRO A 78 -5.43 7.91 -7.95
CA PRO A 78 -5.66 8.35 -6.59
C PRO A 78 -7.15 8.56 -6.32
N TYR A 79 -7.60 8.13 -5.16
CA TYR A 79 -8.99 8.31 -4.77
C TYR A 79 -9.34 9.80 -4.74
N VAL A 80 -10.36 10.16 -5.52
CA VAL A 80 -10.96 11.50 -5.49
C VAL A 80 -12.22 11.42 -4.65
N SER A 81 -12.31 12.26 -3.62
CA SER A 81 -13.52 12.35 -2.79
C SER A 81 -14.73 12.70 -3.67
N PRO A 82 -15.85 11.94 -3.58
CA PRO A 82 -17.08 12.25 -4.30
C PRO A 82 -17.73 13.55 -3.80
N TYR A 83 -17.28 14.06 -2.65
CA TYR A 83 -17.66 15.34 -2.09
C TYR A 83 -16.51 16.34 -2.28
N PRO A 84 -16.46 17.10 -3.41
CA PRO A 84 -15.40 18.07 -3.66
C PRO A 84 -15.50 19.30 -2.76
N ARG A 85 -16.70 19.59 -2.23
CA ARG A 85 -16.96 20.70 -1.30
C ARG A 85 -17.14 20.17 0.11
N ARG A 86 -16.06 19.63 0.70
CA ARG A 86 -16.07 19.44 2.16
C ARG A 86 -16.05 20.82 2.80
N ILE A 87 -16.97 21.02 3.74
CA ILE A 87 -16.90 22.17 4.65
C ILE A 87 -15.58 22.01 5.41
N ALA A 88 -14.76 23.06 5.42
CA ALA A 88 -13.54 23.06 6.21
C ALA A 88 -13.90 22.72 7.67
N PRO A 89 -13.12 21.88 8.36
CA PRO A 89 -13.29 21.70 9.79
C PRO A 89 -13.34 23.08 10.47
N PRO A 90 -14.22 23.28 11.47
CA PRO A 90 -14.22 24.53 12.22
C PRO A 90 -12.83 24.77 12.80
N GLU A 91 -12.40 26.03 12.84
CA GLU A 91 -11.19 26.40 13.57
C GLU A 91 -11.41 26.02 15.04
N LEU A 92 -10.70 24.98 15.48
CA LEU A 92 -10.68 24.63 16.89
C LEU A 92 -9.96 25.78 17.61
N PRO A 93 -10.48 26.25 18.76
CA PRO A 93 -9.74 27.20 19.57
C PRO A 93 -8.37 26.57 19.88
N ALA A 94 -7.31 27.38 19.83
CA ALA A 94 -6.00 26.96 20.29
C ALA A 94 -6.20 26.39 21.71
N SER A 95 -5.85 25.13 21.91
CA SER A 95 -5.69 24.63 23.27
C SER A 95 -4.65 25.53 23.90
N GLU A 96 -5.05 26.28 24.93
CA GLU A 96 -4.08 26.86 25.84
C GLU A 96 -3.34 25.65 26.40
N ASP A 97 -2.13 25.43 25.91
CA ASP A 97 -1.22 24.44 26.47
C ASP A 97 -1.06 24.83 27.95
N ASP A 98 -1.78 24.11 28.80
CA ASP A 98 -1.63 24.18 30.25
C ASP A 98 -0.20 23.74 30.54
N ASN A 99 0.67 24.75 30.65
CA ASN A 99 2.06 24.62 31.04
C ASN A 99 2.10 24.32 32.54
N GLY A 100 1.52 23.17 32.91
CA GLY A 100 1.61 22.56 34.22
C GLY A 100 2.94 21.82 34.30
N ASP A 101 3.95 22.52 34.78
CA ASP A 101 5.27 21.99 35.14
C ASP A 101 5.12 20.97 36.28
N GLU A 102 4.74 19.72 35.97
CA GLU A 102 4.91 18.58 36.88
C GLU A 102 6.32 18.04 36.71
N VAL A 103 7.21 18.55 37.56
CA VAL A 103 8.50 17.96 37.89
C VAL A 103 8.31 16.49 38.27
N LEU A 104 8.60 15.59 37.33
CA LEU A 104 8.78 14.17 37.61
C LEU A 104 10.07 14.02 38.43
N GLU A 105 9.95 13.93 39.75
CA GLU A 105 11.05 13.44 40.59
C GLU A 105 11.48 12.07 40.05
N SER A 106 12.73 11.99 39.62
CA SER A 106 13.36 10.74 39.21
C SER A 106 13.39 9.80 40.42
N VAL A 107 12.49 8.82 40.44
CA VAL A 107 12.60 7.72 41.39
C VAL A 107 13.71 6.82 40.87
N ASP A 108 14.86 6.88 41.52
CA ASP A 108 16.01 6.02 41.27
C ASP A 108 15.57 4.56 41.41
N HIS A 109 15.36 3.88 40.27
CA HIS A 109 15.10 2.44 40.27
C HIS A 109 16.44 1.71 40.48
N ALA A 110 16.79 1.55 41.76
CA ALA A 110 17.80 0.59 42.19
C ALA A 110 17.43 -0.80 41.67
N GLY A 111 18.44 -1.49 41.14
CA GLY A 111 18.29 -2.66 40.28
C GLY A 111 17.47 -3.80 40.85
N VAL A 112 16.78 -4.47 39.93
CA VAL A 112 16.33 -5.86 40.11
C VAL A 112 16.84 -6.63 38.90
N ASP A 113 17.91 -7.39 39.12
CA ASP A 113 18.32 -8.49 38.26
C ASP A 113 17.16 -9.50 38.19
N ASP A 114 16.40 -9.51 37.09
CA ASP A 114 15.47 -10.61 36.78
C ASP A 114 16.11 -11.53 35.75
N ASP A 115 17.01 -12.34 36.31
CA ASP A 115 17.66 -13.48 35.69
C ASP A 115 16.65 -14.63 35.61
N ARG A 116 15.88 -14.76 34.51
CA ARG A 116 15.06 -15.96 34.28
C ARG A 116 15.09 -16.51 32.84
N PRO A 117 15.33 -17.82 32.69
CA PRO A 117 15.65 -18.45 31.40
C PRO A 117 14.43 -19.04 30.66
N PHE A 118 14.66 -19.18 29.34
CA PHE A 118 13.95 -19.86 28.24
C PHE A 118 12.67 -19.24 27.68
#